data_AF-A0A8E2BFS0-F1
#
_entry.id   AF-A0A8E2BFS0-F1
#
_cell.length_a   1.000
_cell.length_b   1.000
_cell.length_c   1.000
_cell.angle_alpha   90.00
_cell.angle_beta   90.00
_cell.angle_gamma   90.00
#
_symmetry.space_group_name_H-M   'P 1'
#
loop_
_entity.id
_entity.type
_entity.pdbx_description
1 polymer ?
#
loop_
_entity_poly.entity_id
_entity_poly.type
_entity_poly.pdbx_seq_one_letter_code
_entity_poly.pdbx_strand_id
1 'polypeptide(L)'
;PGVTSAIKLAVRAAGRPRIRKSLKAVTADILTAVLQACAGNRLADCRDRALLLFAFASGGRRRSEAAGLRFEQLVEEAPVPVDPLNVDGGTLPCLKIHLGRTKTTNTDTETAVFLIGRPVTALNDWVARAELVEGAVFRAIDQWGHVQRRALTPQAVNLILKRRIAAAGLDPQEFSAHGLRSGYLTEAARRGIPLLDAMQQSQHRSVSQASHYYNDAERKLKRAARLIV
;
A
#
# COMPACT_ATOMS: atom_id res chain seq x y z
N PRO A 1 -43.13 4.72 7.31
CA PRO A 1 -41.66 4.75 7.05
C PRO A 1 -40.72 4.75 8.29
N GLY A 2 -41.19 4.50 9.52
CA GLY A 2 -40.42 4.82 10.74
C GLY A 2 -39.69 3.67 11.44
N VAL A 3 -40.17 2.41 11.37
CA VAL A 3 -39.65 1.34 12.23
C VAL A 3 -38.46 0.62 11.59
N THR A 4 -38.53 0.30 10.30
CA THR A 4 -37.46 -0.43 9.60
C THR A 4 -36.18 0.39 9.42
N SER A 5 -36.29 1.72 9.26
CA SER A 5 -35.13 2.61 9.20
C SER A 5 -34.52 2.82 10.59
N ALA A 6 -35.34 2.96 11.63
CA ALA A 6 -34.91 3.06 13.02
C ALA A 6 -34.20 1.77 13.48
N ILE A 7 -34.70 0.59 13.12
CA ILE A 7 -34.03 -0.69 13.39
C ILE A 7 -32.70 -0.77 12.63
N LYS A 8 -32.63 -0.37 11.36
CA LYS A 8 -31.36 -0.34 10.61
C LYS A 8 -30.34 0.63 11.22
N LEU A 9 -30.79 1.77 11.75
CA LEU A 9 -29.95 2.73 12.48
C LEU A 9 -29.51 2.17 13.83
N ALA A 10 -30.42 1.55 14.59
CA ALA A 10 -30.12 0.93 15.87
C ALA A 10 -29.16 -0.26 15.73
N VAL A 11 -29.29 -1.07 14.68
CA VAL A 11 -28.34 -2.16 14.34
C VAL A 11 -26.98 -1.61 13.89
N ARG A 12 -26.92 -0.42 13.28
CA ARG A 12 -25.66 0.28 13.00
C ARG A 12 -25.03 0.92 14.25
N ALA A 13 -25.86 1.38 15.19
CA ALA A 13 -25.44 2.02 16.43
C ALA A 13 -25.04 1.01 17.51
N ALA A 14 -25.66 -0.18 17.52
CA ALA A 14 -25.24 -1.33 18.29
C ALA A 14 -23.82 -1.69 17.83
N GLY A 15 -22.82 -1.34 18.65
CA GLY A 15 -21.41 -1.43 18.34
C GLY A 15 -21.01 -2.86 18.00
N ARG A 16 -21.08 -3.21 16.71
CA ARG A 16 -20.56 -4.48 16.22
C ARG A 16 -19.07 -4.50 16.57
N PRO A 17 -18.57 -5.54 17.28
CA PRO A 17 -17.17 -5.61 17.63
C PRO A 17 -16.36 -5.44 16.34
N ARG A 18 -15.43 -4.48 16.35
CA ARG A 18 -14.61 -4.16 15.17
C ARG A 18 -13.65 -5.31 14.91
N ILE A 19 -14.09 -6.30 14.16
CA ILE A 19 -13.23 -7.40 13.70
C ILE A 19 -12.22 -6.81 12.72
N ARG A 20 -10.93 -7.06 12.98
CA ARG A 20 -9.85 -6.65 12.07
C ARG A 20 -10.01 -7.40 10.74
N LYS A 21 -9.95 -6.66 9.62
CA LYS A 21 -10.05 -7.24 8.27
C LYS A 21 -8.83 -8.08 7.86
N SER A 22 -7.74 -7.98 8.62
CA SER A 22 -6.52 -8.79 8.50
C SER A 22 -6.13 -9.18 9.93
N LEU A 23 -5.78 -10.44 10.18
CA LEU A 23 -5.34 -10.87 11.50
C LEU A 23 -3.92 -10.35 11.77
N LYS A 24 -3.05 -10.39 10.75
CA LYS A 24 -1.68 -9.89 10.79
C LYS A 24 -1.45 -8.72 9.81
N ALA A 25 -0.50 -7.87 10.16
CA ALA A 25 0.01 -6.81 9.29
C ALA A 25 1.05 -7.39 8.32
N VAL A 26 1.13 -6.83 7.11
CA VAL A 26 2.18 -7.17 6.14
C VAL A 26 3.34 -6.20 6.34
N THR A 27 4.18 -6.44 7.34
CA THR A 27 5.37 -5.62 7.66
C THR A 27 6.50 -5.86 6.64
N ALA A 28 7.60 -5.09 6.72
CA ALA A 28 8.65 -5.13 5.70
C ALA A 28 9.32 -6.50 5.54
N ASP A 29 9.47 -7.26 6.62
CA ASP A 29 9.94 -8.64 6.64
C ASP A 29 8.99 -9.59 5.88
N ILE A 30 7.69 -9.52 6.18
CA ILE A 30 6.66 -10.30 5.48
C ILE A 30 6.60 -9.92 4.00
N LEU A 31 6.61 -8.61 3.71
CA LEU A 31 6.64 -8.12 2.32
C LEU A 31 7.87 -8.64 1.59
N THR A 32 9.04 -8.67 2.23
CA THR A 32 10.26 -9.19 1.63
C THR A 32 10.11 -10.66 1.26
N ALA A 33 9.59 -11.50 2.15
CA ALA A 33 9.33 -12.92 1.86
C ALA A 33 8.34 -13.08 0.68
N VAL A 34 7.26 -12.30 0.66
CA VAL A 34 6.26 -12.30 -0.41
C VAL A 34 6.85 -11.85 -1.75
N LEU A 35 7.74 -10.86 -1.75
CA LEU A 35 8.41 -10.38 -2.96
C LEU A 35 9.41 -11.41 -3.52
N GLN A 36 10.05 -12.23 -2.67
CA GLN A 36 10.86 -13.35 -3.13
C GLN A 36 10.01 -14.41 -3.84
N ALA A 37 8.79 -14.65 -3.36
CA ALA A 37 7.81 -15.49 -4.06
C ALA A 37 7.31 -14.89 -5.41
N CYS A 38 7.71 -13.65 -5.73
CA CYS A 38 7.50 -12.99 -7.03
C CYS A 38 8.79 -12.86 -7.86
N ALA A 39 9.86 -13.60 -7.54
CA ALA A 39 11.15 -13.48 -8.24
C ALA A 39 11.19 -14.11 -9.64
N GLY A 40 10.10 -14.76 -10.08
CA GLY A 40 10.00 -15.33 -11.42
C GLY A 40 9.96 -14.29 -12.55
N ASN A 41 10.07 -14.76 -13.79
CA ASN A 41 10.10 -13.94 -15.01
C ASN A 41 8.76 -13.86 -15.74
N ARG A 42 7.70 -14.53 -15.27
CA ARG A 42 6.38 -14.44 -15.90
C ARG A 42 5.83 -13.04 -15.71
N LEU A 43 5.02 -12.56 -16.66
CA LEU A 43 4.35 -11.26 -16.55
C LEU A 43 3.56 -11.10 -15.24
N ALA A 44 2.95 -12.18 -14.75
CA ALA A 44 2.25 -12.18 -13.47
C ALA A 44 3.20 -12.00 -12.26
N ASP A 45 4.44 -12.48 -12.32
CA ASP A 45 5.43 -12.28 -11.25
C ASP A 45 5.89 -10.81 -11.22
N CYS A 46 6.21 -10.23 -12.39
CA CYS A 46 6.52 -8.80 -12.51
C CYS A 46 5.37 -7.91 -12.04
N ARG A 47 4.14 -8.16 -12.51
CA ARG A 47 2.94 -7.41 -12.09
C ARG A 47 2.72 -7.49 -10.59
N ASP A 48 2.74 -8.70 -10.02
CA ASP A 48 2.45 -8.90 -8.60
C ASP A 48 3.53 -8.23 -7.73
N ARG A 49 4.80 -8.29 -8.14
CA ARG A 49 5.92 -7.58 -7.50
C ARG A 49 5.71 -6.06 -7.52
N ALA A 50 5.44 -5.49 -8.69
CA ALA A 50 5.18 -4.07 -8.86
C ALA A 50 3.96 -3.60 -8.03
N LEU A 51 2.86 -4.36 -8.07
CA LEU A 51 1.62 -4.08 -7.34
C LEU A 51 1.84 -4.03 -5.82
N LEU A 52 2.54 -5.02 -5.27
CA LEU A 52 2.75 -5.12 -3.83
C LEU A 52 3.74 -4.06 -3.33
N LEU A 53 4.81 -3.79 -4.08
CA LEU A 53 5.74 -2.70 -3.78
C LEU A 53 5.03 -1.34 -3.86
N PHE A 54 4.28 -1.08 -4.93
CA PHE A 54 3.48 0.13 -5.09
C PHE A 54 2.53 0.30 -3.90
N ALA A 55 1.73 -0.74 -3.58
CA ALA A 55 0.72 -0.65 -2.55
C ALA A 55 1.32 -0.40 -1.17
N PHE A 56 2.47 -0.99 -0.85
CA PHE A 56 3.14 -0.74 0.41
C PHE A 56 3.82 0.64 0.44
N ALA A 57 4.66 0.95 -0.55
CA ALA A 57 5.50 2.14 -0.57
C ALA A 57 4.71 3.45 -0.74
N SER A 58 3.57 3.44 -1.43
CA SER A 58 2.63 4.58 -1.51
C SER A 58 1.80 4.77 -0.22
N GLY A 59 2.33 4.35 0.92
CA GLY A 59 1.73 4.52 2.23
C GLY A 59 0.65 3.49 2.59
N GLY A 60 0.79 2.26 2.10
CA GLY A 60 -0.17 1.21 2.42
C GLY A 60 -1.55 1.48 1.76
N ARG A 61 -1.52 1.65 0.45
CA ARG A 61 -2.66 2.01 -0.40
C ARG A 61 -3.79 0.99 -0.30
N ARG A 62 -5.03 1.46 -0.35
CA ARG A 62 -6.20 0.56 -0.32
C ARG A 62 -6.22 -0.27 -1.60
N ARG A 63 -6.68 -1.52 -1.50
CA ARG A 63 -6.81 -2.42 -2.66
C ARG A 63 -7.59 -1.82 -3.84
N SER A 64 -8.59 -0.97 -3.58
CA SER A 64 -9.35 -0.28 -4.62
C SER A 64 -8.56 0.86 -5.28
N GLU A 65 -7.74 1.56 -4.50
CA GLU A 65 -6.86 2.62 -5.00
C GLU A 65 -5.72 2.01 -5.83
N ALA A 66 -5.15 0.88 -5.39
CA ALA A 66 -4.15 0.16 -6.17
C ALA A 66 -4.74 -0.42 -7.46
N ALA A 67 -5.91 -1.06 -7.40
CA ALA A 67 -6.63 -1.55 -8.57
C ALA A 67 -7.00 -0.43 -9.56
N GLY A 68 -7.29 0.78 -9.05
CA GLY A 68 -7.71 1.93 -9.85
C GLY A 68 -6.55 2.84 -10.29
N LEU A 69 -5.29 2.46 -10.06
CA LEU A 69 -4.15 3.26 -10.50
C LEU A 69 -4.12 3.37 -12.02
N ARG A 70 -4.02 4.61 -12.50
CA ARG A 70 -3.96 4.95 -13.91
C ARG A 70 -2.58 5.44 -14.31
N PHE A 71 -2.21 5.17 -15.57
CA PHE A 71 -0.92 5.53 -16.14
C PHE A 71 -0.72 7.05 -16.13
N GLU A 72 -1.79 7.80 -16.39
CA GLU A 72 -1.79 9.26 -16.42
C GLU A 72 -1.59 9.89 -15.03
N GLN A 73 -1.64 9.09 -13.96
CA GLN A 73 -1.32 9.54 -12.61
C GLN A 73 0.16 9.44 -12.28
N LEU A 74 0.96 8.78 -13.13
CA LEU A 74 2.39 8.58 -12.93
C LEU A 74 3.16 9.73 -13.58
N VAL A 75 3.95 10.45 -12.79
CA VAL A 75 4.78 11.55 -13.25
C VAL A 75 6.22 11.23 -12.87
N GLU A 76 7.08 11.11 -13.87
CA GLU A 76 8.52 10.95 -13.66
C GLU A 76 9.09 12.21 -13.02
N GLU A 77 9.90 12.02 -11.99
CA GLU A 77 10.59 13.07 -11.27
C GLU A 77 12.10 12.86 -11.39
N ALA A 78 12.87 13.92 -11.19
CA ALA A 78 14.31 13.80 -11.14
C ALA A 78 14.74 12.78 -10.07
N PRO A 79 15.78 11.95 -10.33
CA PRO A 79 16.33 11.06 -9.31
C PRO A 79 16.73 11.82 -8.05
N VAL A 80 16.50 11.20 -6.90
CA VAL A 80 16.79 11.79 -5.58
C VAL A 80 17.98 11.09 -4.93
N PRO A 81 18.74 11.75 -4.03
CA PRO A 81 19.83 11.11 -3.32
C PRO A 81 19.40 9.87 -2.53
N VAL A 82 20.26 8.86 -2.43
CA VAL A 82 20.04 7.67 -1.58
C VAL A 82 19.89 8.07 -0.11
N ASP A 83 20.73 9.01 0.34
CA ASP A 83 20.66 9.62 1.66
C ASP A 83 20.34 11.12 1.51
N PRO A 84 19.19 11.60 2.04
CA PRO A 84 18.84 13.02 1.97
C PRO A 84 19.87 13.96 2.61
N LEU A 85 20.74 13.46 3.49
CA LEU A 85 21.79 14.24 4.14
C LEU A 85 23.14 14.18 3.41
N ASN A 86 23.27 13.32 2.39
CA ASN A 86 24.49 13.16 1.60
C ASN A 86 24.17 13.19 0.10
N VAL A 87 24.22 14.39 -0.48
CA VAL A 87 23.91 14.65 -1.89
C VAL A 87 24.96 14.12 -2.87
N ASP A 88 26.19 13.87 -2.40
CA ASP A 88 27.28 13.34 -3.22
C ASP A 88 27.25 11.80 -3.32
N GLY A 89 26.26 11.16 -2.68
CA GLY A 89 25.99 9.74 -2.80
C GLY A 89 25.36 9.34 -4.15
N GLY A 90 25.10 8.04 -4.30
CA GLY A 90 24.30 7.55 -5.43
C GLY A 90 22.87 8.12 -5.41
N THR A 91 22.16 8.02 -6.53
CA THR A 91 20.76 8.45 -6.66
C THR A 91 19.80 7.27 -6.80
N LEU A 92 18.53 7.51 -6.51
CA LEU A 92 17.41 6.59 -6.64
C LEU A 92 16.37 7.17 -7.60
N PRO A 93 15.74 6.34 -8.45
CA PRO A 93 14.63 6.80 -9.29
C PRO A 93 13.47 7.28 -8.42
N CYS A 94 12.79 8.34 -8.88
CA CYS A 94 11.68 8.97 -8.19
C CYS A 94 10.46 9.02 -9.11
N LEU A 95 9.27 8.76 -8.55
CA LEU A 95 8.01 8.87 -9.27
C LEU A 95 6.98 9.54 -8.37
N LYS A 96 6.35 10.60 -8.86
CA LYS A 96 5.21 11.24 -8.23
C LYS A 96 3.93 10.59 -8.73
N ILE A 97 3.01 10.29 -7.81
CA ILE A 97 1.69 9.73 -8.14
C ILE A 97 0.62 10.74 -7.75
N HIS A 98 -0.10 11.25 -8.74
CA HIS A 98 -1.23 12.14 -8.52
C HIS A 98 -2.44 11.34 -8.06
N LEU A 99 -2.92 11.59 -6.84
CA LEU A 99 -4.07 10.90 -6.28
C LEU A 99 -5.33 11.69 -6.65
N GLY A 100 -6.06 11.23 -7.67
CA GLY A 100 -7.27 11.90 -8.14
C GLY A 100 -8.35 12.07 -7.06
N ARG A 101 -9.34 12.94 -7.34
CA ARG A 101 -10.45 13.30 -6.43
C ARG A 101 -11.12 12.05 -5.83
N THR A 102 -10.94 11.84 -4.52
CA THR A 102 -11.90 11.03 -3.75
C THR A 102 -13.19 11.83 -3.56
N LYS A 103 -14.36 11.17 -3.62
CA LYS A 103 -15.73 11.72 -3.51
C LYS A 103 -16.04 12.49 -2.19
N THR A 104 -15.04 12.92 -1.42
CA THR A 104 -15.16 13.50 -0.07
C THR A 104 -14.22 14.69 0.20
N THR A 105 -13.67 15.32 -0.84
CA THR A 105 -12.80 16.50 -0.70
C THR A 105 -13.24 17.58 -1.68
N ASN A 106 -13.78 18.66 -1.11
CA ASN A 106 -14.35 19.81 -1.80
C ASN A 106 -13.33 20.96 -1.96
N THR A 107 -12.04 20.63 -2.05
CA THR A 107 -10.97 21.63 -2.11
C THR A 107 -9.89 21.18 -3.07
N ASP A 108 -9.39 22.14 -3.85
CA ASP A 108 -8.57 22.02 -5.06
C ASP A 108 -7.11 21.59 -4.79
N THR A 109 -6.88 20.80 -3.74
CA THR A 109 -5.54 20.38 -3.34
C THR A 109 -5.19 19.08 -4.07
N GLU A 110 -4.43 19.20 -5.16
CA GLU A 110 -3.84 18.08 -5.87
C GLU A 110 -2.99 17.26 -4.88
N THR A 111 -3.53 16.13 -4.43
CA THR A 111 -2.88 15.30 -3.43
C THR A 111 -1.93 14.35 -4.17
N ALA A 112 -0.65 14.37 -3.83
CA ALA A 112 0.33 13.48 -4.42
C ALA A 112 1.10 12.68 -3.35
N VAL A 113 1.66 11.55 -3.77
CA VAL A 113 2.60 10.74 -2.98
C VAL A 113 3.78 10.37 -3.85
N PHE A 114 4.93 10.08 -3.23
CA PHE A 114 6.16 9.76 -3.95
C PHE A 114 6.54 8.29 -3.77
N LEU A 115 7.07 7.69 -4.82
CA LEU A 115 7.79 6.42 -4.77
C LEU A 115 9.26 6.69 -5.06
N ILE A 116 10.15 6.03 -4.32
CA ILE A 116 11.59 6.20 -4.45
C ILE A 116 12.26 4.82 -4.47
N GLY A 117 13.17 4.59 -5.40
CA GLY A 117 14.00 3.40 -5.47
C GLY A 117 13.27 2.15 -6.01
N ARG A 118 13.42 1.02 -5.30
CA ARG A 118 12.92 -0.31 -5.74
C ARG A 118 11.46 -0.34 -6.20
N PRO A 119 10.49 0.35 -5.56
CA PRO A 119 9.12 0.41 -6.05
C PRO A 119 8.99 1.06 -7.44
N VAL A 120 9.78 2.11 -7.73
CA VAL A 120 9.80 2.77 -9.05
C VAL A 120 10.38 1.82 -10.08
N THR A 121 11.52 1.19 -9.79
CA THR A 121 12.14 0.20 -10.69
C THR A 121 11.19 -0.95 -11.04
N ALA A 122 10.49 -1.50 -10.03
CA ALA A 122 9.54 -2.58 -10.26
C ALA A 122 8.31 -2.13 -11.06
N LEU A 123 7.82 -0.90 -10.83
CA LEU A 123 6.70 -0.35 -11.56
C LEU A 123 7.07 -0.09 -13.03
N ASN A 124 8.25 0.47 -13.29
CA ASN A 124 8.75 0.72 -14.65
C ASN A 124 9.00 -0.60 -15.40
N ASP A 125 9.56 -1.63 -14.75
CA ASP A 125 9.71 -2.98 -15.31
C ASP A 125 8.36 -3.56 -15.74
N TRP A 126 7.32 -3.41 -14.90
CA TRP A 126 5.97 -3.84 -15.25
C TRP A 126 5.38 -3.02 -16.41
N VAL A 127 5.47 -1.69 -16.36
CA VAL A 127 4.97 -0.79 -17.42
C VAL A 127 5.58 -1.12 -18.77
N ALA A 128 6.89 -1.34 -18.82
CA ALA A 128 7.60 -1.70 -20.04
C ALA A 128 7.18 -3.08 -20.57
N ARG A 129 7.18 -4.11 -19.72
CA ARG A 129 6.82 -5.48 -20.13
C ARG A 129 5.36 -5.67 -20.53
N ALA A 130 4.47 -4.84 -19.98
CA ALA A 130 3.05 -4.85 -20.31
C ALA A 130 2.68 -3.83 -21.41
N GLU A 131 3.69 -3.14 -21.97
CA GLU A 131 3.55 -2.17 -23.05
C GLU A 131 2.46 -1.13 -22.75
N LEU A 132 2.49 -0.59 -21.53
CA LEU A 132 1.47 0.33 -21.04
C LEU A 132 1.81 1.76 -21.48
N VAL A 133 0.91 2.36 -22.26
CA VAL A 133 1.00 3.76 -22.67
C VAL A 133 -0.15 4.62 -22.14
N GLU A 134 -1.22 4.01 -21.62
CA GLU A 134 -2.40 4.69 -21.10
C GLU A 134 -3.25 3.78 -20.20
N GLY A 135 -4.23 4.37 -19.52
CA GLY A 135 -5.30 3.64 -18.83
C GLY A 135 -4.85 2.93 -17.55
N ALA A 136 -5.44 1.77 -17.25
CA ALA A 136 -5.15 1.06 -16.01
C ALA A 136 -3.72 0.51 -15.99
N VAL A 137 -2.99 0.78 -14.90
CA VAL A 137 -1.61 0.28 -14.71
C VAL A 137 -1.62 -1.20 -14.37
N PHE A 138 -2.41 -1.60 -13.37
CA PHE A 138 -2.49 -3.00 -12.97
C PHE A 138 -3.63 -3.69 -13.68
N ARG A 139 -3.29 -4.40 -14.74
CA ARG A 139 -4.21 -5.10 -15.63
C ARG A 139 -4.37 -6.58 -15.29
N ALA A 140 -5.53 -7.14 -15.62
CA ALA A 140 -5.73 -8.58 -15.53
C ALA A 140 -4.80 -9.32 -16.50
N ILE A 141 -4.35 -10.51 -16.11
CA ILE A 141 -3.61 -11.43 -16.98
C ILE A 141 -4.45 -12.70 -17.07
N ASP A 142 -4.69 -13.18 -18.28
CA ASP A 142 -5.44 -14.43 -18.47
C ASP A 142 -4.59 -15.68 -18.18
N GLN A 143 -5.19 -16.85 -18.35
CA GLN A 143 -4.52 -18.13 -18.09
C GLN A 143 -3.38 -18.43 -19.08
N TRP A 144 -3.37 -17.80 -20.25
CA TRP A 144 -2.35 -17.96 -21.29
C TRP A 144 -1.21 -16.95 -21.15
N GLY A 145 -1.33 -16.00 -20.22
CA GLY A 145 -0.30 -15.01 -19.92
C GLY A 145 -0.49 -13.66 -20.62
N HIS A 146 -1.59 -13.43 -21.34
CA HIS A 146 -1.81 -12.17 -22.04
C HIS A 146 -2.34 -11.08 -21.11
N VAL A 147 -1.81 -9.87 -21.26
CA VAL A 147 -2.25 -8.69 -20.54
C VAL A 147 -3.55 -8.17 -21.15
N GLN A 148 -4.60 -8.11 -20.33
CA GLN A 148 -5.93 -7.68 -20.73
C GLN A 148 -6.07 -6.16 -20.62
N ARG A 149 -6.94 -5.52 -21.40
CA ARG A 149 -7.18 -4.06 -21.27
C ARG A 149 -7.83 -3.66 -19.94
N ARG A 150 -8.58 -4.57 -19.32
CA ARG A 150 -9.32 -4.30 -18.08
C ARG A 150 -8.38 -4.22 -16.87
N ALA A 151 -8.68 -3.29 -15.97
CA ALA A 151 -8.04 -3.19 -14.67
C ALA A 151 -8.26 -4.45 -13.81
N LEU A 152 -7.35 -4.68 -12.86
CA LEU A 152 -7.63 -5.60 -11.76
C LEU A 152 -8.83 -5.11 -10.95
N THR A 153 -9.59 -6.04 -10.39
CA THR A 153 -10.61 -5.69 -9.40
C THR A 153 -9.95 -5.54 -8.02
N PRO A 154 -10.58 -4.79 -7.09
CA PRO A 154 -10.08 -4.71 -5.71
C PRO A 154 -9.98 -6.09 -5.03
N GLN A 155 -10.84 -7.04 -5.42
CA GLN A 155 -10.79 -8.40 -4.94
C GLN A 155 -9.60 -9.17 -5.52
N ALA A 156 -9.28 -8.98 -6.81
CA ALA A 156 -8.12 -9.60 -7.43
C ALA A 156 -6.82 -9.20 -6.75
N VAL A 157 -6.65 -7.94 -6.34
CA VAL A 157 -5.49 -7.47 -5.55
C VAL A 157 -5.33 -8.28 -4.25
N ASN A 158 -6.45 -8.54 -3.54
CA ASN A 158 -6.42 -9.34 -2.32
C ASN A 158 -6.08 -10.81 -2.58
N LEU A 159 -6.62 -11.39 -3.65
CA LEU A 159 -6.33 -12.77 -4.05
C LEU A 159 -4.86 -12.94 -4.48
N ILE A 160 -4.30 -11.96 -5.19
CA ILE A 160 -2.89 -11.92 -5.56
C ILE A 160 -2.02 -11.95 -4.30
N LEU A 161 -2.27 -11.06 -3.34
CA LEU A 161 -1.53 -11.05 -2.08
C LEU A 161 -1.62 -12.42 -1.38
N LYS A 162 -2.83 -12.97 -1.22
CA LYS A 162 -3.02 -14.28 -0.58
C LYS A 162 -2.27 -15.41 -1.28
N ARG A 163 -2.28 -15.43 -2.62
CA ARG A 163 -1.53 -16.41 -3.40
C ARG A 163 -0.03 -16.29 -3.17
N ARG A 164 0.49 -15.07 -3.10
CA ARG A 164 1.93 -14.83 -2.87
C ARG A 164 2.34 -15.08 -1.41
N ILE A 165 1.46 -14.85 -0.45
CA ILE A 165 1.62 -15.26 0.95
C ILE A 165 1.74 -16.79 1.05
N ALA A 166 0.83 -17.54 0.42
CA ALA A 166 0.93 -19.01 0.35
C ALA A 166 2.25 -19.47 -0.28
N ALA A 167 2.63 -18.86 -1.41
CA ALA A 167 3.88 -19.18 -2.11
C ALA A 167 5.14 -18.84 -1.30
N ALA A 168 5.04 -17.93 -0.33
CA ALA A 168 6.08 -17.61 0.63
C ALA A 168 6.07 -18.52 1.88
N GLY A 169 5.24 -19.56 1.92
CA GLY A 169 5.15 -20.50 3.04
C GLY A 169 4.39 -19.96 4.26
N LEU A 170 3.62 -18.88 4.11
CA LEU A 170 2.83 -18.25 5.17
C LEU A 170 1.35 -18.58 5.01
N ASP A 171 0.58 -18.56 6.11
CA ASP A 171 -0.86 -18.86 6.08
C ASP A 171 -1.68 -17.70 5.46
N PRO A 172 -2.32 -17.88 4.29
CA PRO A 172 -3.13 -16.85 3.64
C PRO A 172 -4.39 -16.45 4.40
N GLN A 173 -4.80 -17.19 5.43
CA GLN A 173 -5.95 -16.82 6.26
C GLN A 173 -5.61 -15.68 7.21
N GLU A 174 -4.34 -15.54 7.59
CA GLU A 174 -3.88 -14.50 8.51
C GLU A 174 -3.73 -13.12 7.85
N PHE A 175 -3.63 -13.08 6.51
CA PHE A 175 -3.32 -11.88 5.76
C PHE A 175 -4.44 -11.47 4.80
N SER A 176 -4.58 -10.17 4.61
CA SER A 176 -5.40 -9.59 3.55
C SER A 176 -4.76 -8.31 3.02
N ALA A 177 -5.27 -7.77 1.92
CA ALA A 177 -4.76 -6.51 1.36
C ALA A 177 -4.86 -5.33 2.36
N HIS A 178 -5.71 -5.44 3.38
CA HIS A 178 -5.75 -4.46 4.47
C HIS A 178 -4.50 -4.52 5.37
N GLY A 179 -3.84 -5.68 5.41
CA GLY A 179 -2.56 -5.90 6.07
C GLY A 179 -1.43 -5.04 5.53
N LEU A 180 -1.46 -4.63 4.25
CA LEU A 180 -0.47 -3.72 3.66
C LEU A 180 -0.51 -2.32 4.31
N ARG A 181 -1.72 -1.82 4.61
CA ARG A 181 -1.90 -0.50 5.23
C ARG A 181 -1.42 -0.44 6.66
N SER A 182 -1.81 -1.43 7.45
CA SER A 182 -1.35 -1.59 8.81
C SER A 182 0.15 -1.88 8.86
N GLY A 183 0.65 -2.69 7.93
CA GLY A 183 2.07 -3.00 7.77
C GLY A 183 2.93 -1.78 7.51
N TYR A 184 2.53 -0.89 6.59
CA TYR A 184 3.24 0.36 6.31
C TYR A 184 3.36 1.23 7.56
N LEU A 185 2.25 1.49 8.26
CA LEU A 185 2.28 2.34 9.46
C LEU A 185 3.06 1.71 10.62
N THR A 186 2.95 0.39 10.79
CA THR A 186 3.73 -0.34 11.80
C THR A 186 5.22 -0.25 11.50
N GLU A 187 5.61 -0.38 10.23
CA GLU A 187 7.00 -0.26 9.80
C GLU A 187 7.54 1.16 9.96
N ALA A 188 6.74 2.18 9.61
CA ALA A 188 7.10 3.57 9.82
C ALA A 188 7.35 3.86 11.30
N ALA A 189 6.49 3.36 12.19
CA ALA A 189 6.67 3.47 13.64
C ALA A 189 7.95 2.77 14.13
N ARG A 190 8.22 1.55 13.65
CA ARG A 190 9.44 0.79 14.02
C ARG A 190 10.73 1.50 13.61
N ARG A 191 10.69 2.24 12.50
CA ARG A 191 11.81 3.06 12.00
C ARG A 191 11.91 4.44 12.64
N GLY A 192 11.00 4.77 13.56
CA GLY A 192 10.97 6.08 14.22
C GLY A 192 10.55 7.23 13.30
N ILE A 193 9.90 6.94 12.16
CA ILE A 193 9.39 7.97 11.26
C ILE A 193 8.25 8.71 11.97
N PRO A 194 8.28 10.05 12.06
CA PRO A 194 7.22 10.83 12.68
C PRO A 194 5.84 10.47 12.12
N LEU A 195 4.85 10.38 13.01
CA LEU A 195 3.48 9.96 12.63
C LEU A 195 2.90 10.84 11.51
N LEU A 196 3.14 12.16 11.57
CA LEU A 196 2.62 13.09 10.56
C LEU A 196 3.21 12.83 9.18
N ASP A 197 4.51 12.53 9.08
CA ASP A 197 5.17 12.21 7.81
C ASP A 197 4.62 10.91 7.22
N ALA A 198 4.44 9.88 8.06
CA ALA A 198 3.81 8.63 7.64
C ALA A 198 2.33 8.84 7.24
N MET A 199 1.62 9.77 7.87
CA MET A 199 0.25 10.13 7.52
C MET A 199 0.16 10.88 6.18
N GLN A 200 1.13 11.74 5.84
CA GLN A 200 1.22 12.40 4.54
C GLN A 200 1.37 11.35 3.42
N GLN A 201 2.25 10.38 3.59
CA GLN A 201 2.41 9.32 2.59
C GLN A 201 1.19 8.37 2.53
N SER A 202 0.62 8.00 3.68
CA SER A 202 -0.51 7.05 3.75
C SER A 202 -1.89 7.66 3.53
N GLN A 203 -1.99 8.99 3.52
CA GLN A 203 -3.24 9.75 3.38
C GLN A 203 -4.28 9.39 4.45
N HIS A 204 -3.83 9.16 5.69
CA HIS A 204 -4.73 9.07 6.84
C HIS A 204 -5.16 10.47 7.27
N ARG A 205 -6.47 10.70 7.38
CA ARG A 205 -7.01 11.97 7.90
C ARG A 205 -7.10 12.01 9.42
N SER A 206 -7.27 10.86 10.06
CA SER A 206 -7.47 10.76 11.50
C SER A 206 -6.18 10.31 12.18
N VAL A 207 -5.64 11.21 13.02
CA VAL A 207 -4.47 10.91 13.86
C VAL A 207 -4.77 9.76 14.81
N SER A 208 -5.96 9.71 15.43
CA SER A 208 -6.28 8.62 16.37
C SER A 208 -6.31 7.24 15.69
N GLN A 209 -6.78 7.16 14.45
CA GLN A 209 -6.75 5.90 13.71
C GLN A 209 -5.32 5.47 13.37
N ALA A 210 -4.45 6.41 13.01
CA ALA A 210 -3.07 6.11 12.66
C ALA A 210 -2.19 5.83 13.89
N SER A 211 -2.43 6.51 15.01
CA SER A 211 -1.65 6.35 16.25
C SER A 211 -1.81 4.98 16.89
N HIS A 212 -2.93 4.28 16.65
CA HIS A 212 -3.10 2.89 17.08
C HIS A 212 -1.98 1.96 16.58
N TYR A 213 -1.44 2.19 15.38
CA TYR A 213 -0.34 1.38 14.85
C TYR A 213 1.01 1.71 15.49
N TYR A 214 1.19 2.96 15.92
CA TYR A 214 2.42 3.43 16.58
C TYR A 214 2.48 3.00 18.04
N ASN A 215 1.36 3.05 18.76
CA ASN A 215 1.28 2.69 20.17
C ASN A 215 1.68 1.24 20.46
N ASP A 216 1.35 0.30 19.57
CA ASP A 216 1.72 -1.12 19.71
C ASP A 216 3.19 -1.38 19.35
N ALA A 217 3.72 -0.71 18.33
CA ALA A 217 5.10 -0.88 17.87
C ALA A 217 6.14 -0.26 18.82
N GLU A 218 5.83 0.93 19.37
CA GLU A 218 6.77 1.66 20.23
C GLU A 218 6.85 1.10 21.66
N ARG A 219 5.84 0.37 22.14
CA ARG A 219 5.75 -0.10 23.55
C ARG A 219 6.98 -0.85 24.06
N LYS A 220 7.71 -1.57 23.20
CA LYS A 220 8.93 -2.31 23.60
C LYS A 220 10.23 -1.50 23.54
N LEU A 221 10.25 -0.35 22.86
CA LEU A 221 11.49 0.38 22.50
C LEU A 221 11.53 1.84 23.02
N LYS A 222 10.53 2.29 23.78
CA LYS A 222 10.39 3.71 24.14
C LYS A 222 11.55 4.24 25.00
N ARG A 223 12.16 5.33 24.52
CA ARG A 223 12.95 6.28 25.33
C ARG A 223 12.16 6.86 26.52
N ALA A 224 10.84 7.02 26.37
CA ALA A 224 9.95 7.43 27.46
C ALA A 224 9.92 6.42 28.63
N ALA A 225 10.18 5.13 28.36
CA ALA A 225 10.34 4.12 29.42
C ALA A 225 11.79 4.08 29.96
N ARG A 226 12.70 4.88 29.39
CA ARG A 226 14.13 4.98 29.73
C ARG A 226 14.50 6.40 30.16
N LEU A 227 13.55 7.15 30.74
CA LEU A 227 13.79 8.51 31.23
C LEU A 227 14.79 8.56 32.39
N ILE A 228 15.03 7.43 33.05
CA ILE A 228 15.89 7.30 34.24
C ILE A 228 16.94 6.18 34.02
N VAL A 229 17.29 5.86 32.77
CA VAL A 229 18.36 4.90 32.44
C VAL A 229 19.49 5.60 31.74
#